data_AF-A0A8H2S6K7-F1
#
_entry.id   AF-A0A8H2S6K7-F1
#
_cell.length_a   1.000
_cell.length_b   1.000
_cell.length_c   1.000
_cell.angle_alpha   90.00
_cell.angle_beta   90.00
_cell.angle_gamma   90.00
#
_symmetry.space_group_name_H-M   'P 1'
#
loop_
_entity.id
_entity.type
_entity.pdbx_description
1 polymer ?
#
loop_
_entity_poly.entity_id
_entity_poly.type
_entity_poly.pdbx_seq_one_letter_code
_entity_poly.pdbx_strand_id
1 'polypeptide(L)'
;ATERQRFISYLNLAKTSISPDYMIVTGTYAQMNNGTAPMFANISLYDLFVWMHYYVSHDALLGGPGNVWSDIDFAHESAAFLPWHRVYLLFWEHEIRKLTGDFNFTIPYWDWRDAEDCQVCTDELMGARSSLNPNLISPSSVFSSWK
;
A
#
# COMPACT_ATOMS: atom_id res chain seq x y z
N ALA A 1 -21.27 13.17 -3.35
CA ALA A 1 -21.39 11.86 -4.02
C ALA A 1 -20.24 11.63 -5.01
N THR A 2 -19.96 12.55 -5.93
CA THR A 2 -19.00 12.36 -7.03
C THR A 2 -17.54 12.20 -6.61
N GLU A 3 -17.04 12.98 -5.65
CA GLU A 3 -15.62 12.92 -5.25
C GLU A 3 -15.28 11.69 -4.41
N ARG A 4 -16.20 11.24 -3.54
CA ARG A 4 -16.04 9.99 -2.77
C ARG A 4 -15.92 8.80 -3.72
N GLN A 5 -16.85 8.70 -4.67
CA GLN A 5 -16.83 7.64 -5.67
C GLN A 5 -15.58 7.69 -6.54
N ARG A 6 -15.10 8.89 -6.92
CA ARG A 6 -13.82 9.09 -7.63
C ARG A 6 -12.64 8.54 -6.82
N PHE A 7 -12.55 8.87 -5.53
CA PHE A 7 -11.47 8.37 -4.68
C PHE A 7 -11.49 6.84 -4.60
N ILE A 8 -12.65 6.24 -4.29
CA ILE A 8 -12.79 4.78 -4.18
C ILE A 8 -12.49 4.08 -5.52
N SER A 9 -12.94 4.64 -6.65
CA SER A 9 -12.66 4.06 -7.96
C SER A 9 -11.18 4.13 -8.32
N TYR A 10 -10.48 5.20 -7.96
CA TYR A 10 -9.03 5.34 -8.20
C TYR A 10 -8.22 4.37 -7.35
N LEU A 11 -8.59 4.17 -6.08
CA LEU A 11 -7.95 3.14 -5.24
C LEU A 11 -8.12 1.75 -5.82
N ASN A 12 -9.33 1.41 -6.26
CA ASN A 12 -9.61 0.10 -6.84
C ASN A 12 -8.94 -0.10 -8.21
N LEU A 13 -8.84 0.96 -9.01
CA LEU A 13 -8.09 0.95 -10.26
C LEU A 13 -6.59 0.72 -9.99
N ALA A 14 -6.01 1.41 -9.01
CA ALA A 14 -4.62 1.21 -8.59
C ALA A 14 -4.33 -0.22 -8.12
N LYS A 15 -5.28 -0.85 -7.43
CA LYS A 15 -5.16 -2.25 -6.98
C LYS A 15 -5.20 -3.27 -8.13
N THR A 16 -5.86 -2.94 -9.23
CA THR A 16 -6.04 -3.87 -10.36
C THR A 16 -5.13 -3.56 -11.56
N SER A 17 -4.44 -2.42 -11.56
CA SER A 17 -3.55 -2.00 -12.64
C SER A 17 -2.10 -2.33 -12.31
N ILE A 18 -1.42 -3.08 -13.17
CA ILE A 18 0.02 -3.35 -13.07
C ILE A 18 0.80 -2.06 -13.23
N SER A 19 1.79 -1.83 -12.36
CA SER A 19 2.69 -0.68 -12.46
C SER A 19 3.48 -0.74 -13.76
N PRO A 20 3.48 0.32 -14.59
CA PRO A 20 4.25 0.34 -15.84
C PRO A 20 5.75 0.61 -15.61
N ASP A 21 6.08 1.27 -14.49
CA ASP A 21 7.42 1.81 -14.24
C ASP A 21 8.19 1.01 -13.18
N TYR A 22 7.50 0.22 -12.35
CA TYR A 22 8.11 -0.45 -11.21
C TYR A 22 7.78 -1.95 -11.17
N MET A 23 8.79 -2.74 -10.81
CA MET A 23 8.68 -4.14 -10.43
C MET A 23 9.28 -4.30 -9.03
N ILE A 24 8.89 -5.35 -8.33
CA ILE A 24 9.45 -5.66 -7.01
C ILE A 24 10.51 -6.74 -7.10
N VAL A 25 11.49 -6.68 -6.21
CA VAL A 25 12.46 -7.77 -6.04
C VAL A 25 11.80 -8.94 -5.32
N THR A 26 12.04 -10.16 -5.80
CA THR A 26 11.53 -11.40 -5.18
C THR A 26 12.64 -12.26 -4.57
N GLY A 27 13.88 -11.78 -4.62
CA GLY A 27 15.05 -12.42 -4.04
C GLY A 27 16.09 -11.41 -3.59
N THR A 28 17.01 -11.88 -2.74
CA THR A 28 18.18 -11.13 -2.31
C THR A 28 19.20 -10.98 -3.44
N TYR A 29 20.09 -10.00 -3.32
CA TYR A 29 21.19 -9.80 -4.27
C TYR A 29 22.06 -11.06 -4.47
N ALA A 30 22.30 -11.81 -3.39
CA ALA A 30 23.03 -13.08 -3.45
C ALA A 30 22.26 -14.14 -4.27
N GLN A 31 20.94 -14.24 -4.09
CA GLN A 31 20.09 -15.16 -4.87
C GLN A 31 20.03 -14.76 -6.35
N MET A 32 20.18 -13.47 -6.66
CA MET A 32 20.25 -12.96 -8.04
C MET A 32 21.62 -13.19 -8.71
N ASN A 33 22.46 -14.09 -8.18
CA ASN A 33 23.83 -14.32 -8.63
C ASN A 33 24.62 -13.01 -8.78
N ASN A 34 24.59 -12.16 -7.74
CA ASN A 34 25.23 -10.84 -7.74
C ASN A 34 24.79 -9.96 -8.94
N GLY A 35 23.51 -10.02 -9.27
CA GLY A 35 22.87 -9.20 -10.29
C GLY A 35 22.83 -9.79 -11.71
N THR A 36 23.46 -10.94 -11.97
CA THR A 36 23.42 -11.54 -13.32
C THR A 36 22.16 -12.38 -13.58
N ALA A 37 21.42 -12.74 -12.54
CA ALA A 37 20.16 -13.50 -12.62
C ALA A 37 19.03 -12.71 -11.95
N PRO A 38 18.44 -11.71 -12.64
CA PRO A 38 17.48 -10.80 -12.04
C PRO A 38 16.21 -11.53 -11.58
N MET A 39 15.77 -11.26 -10.34
CA MET A 39 14.56 -11.84 -9.75
C MET A 39 13.55 -10.73 -9.44
N PHE A 40 12.70 -10.42 -10.41
CA PHE A 40 11.68 -9.38 -10.30
C PHE A 40 10.30 -9.92 -10.66
N ALA A 41 9.26 -9.34 -10.05
CA ALA A 41 7.88 -9.61 -10.39
C ALA A 41 7.12 -8.32 -10.67
N ASN A 42 6.20 -8.40 -11.64
CA ASN A 42 5.19 -7.37 -11.86
C ASN A 42 4.30 -7.26 -10.62
N ILE A 43 3.82 -6.05 -10.35
CA ILE A 43 2.97 -5.77 -9.19
C ILE A 43 1.91 -4.75 -9.56
N SER A 44 0.76 -4.77 -8.88
CA SER A 44 -0.23 -3.69 -9.01
C SER A 44 0.32 -2.39 -8.41
N LEU A 45 -0.19 -1.23 -8.85
CA LEU A 45 0.23 0.06 -8.27
C LEU A 45 -0.05 0.08 -6.78
N TYR A 46 -1.23 -0.33 -6.32
CA TYR A 46 -1.53 -0.35 -4.88
C TYR A 46 -0.59 -1.30 -4.12
N ASP A 47 -0.32 -2.48 -4.67
CA ASP A 47 0.53 -3.47 -4.01
C ASP A 47 2.01 -3.08 -4.04
N LEU A 48 2.46 -2.25 -4.97
CA LEU A 48 3.79 -1.65 -4.92
C LEU A 48 3.99 -0.87 -3.62
N PHE A 49 3.00 -0.08 -3.22
CA PHE A 49 3.07 0.70 -1.98
C PHE A 49 2.96 -0.20 -0.74
N VAL A 50 2.10 -1.23 -0.76
CA VAL A 50 2.09 -2.26 0.29
C VAL A 50 3.45 -2.94 0.42
N TRP A 51 4.05 -3.34 -0.70
CA TRP A 51 5.35 -4.01 -0.74
C TRP A 51 6.47 -3.09 -0.25
N MET A 52 6.48 -1.81 -0.64
CA MET A 52 7.47 -0.85 -0.16
C MET A 52 7.43 -0.68 1.36
N HIS A 53 6.23 -0.60 1.95
CA HIS A 53 6.07 -0.50 3.41
C HIS A 53 6.48 -1.79 4.12
N TYR A 54 6.13 -2.95 3.57
CA TYR A 54 6.65 -4.24 4.03
C TYR A 54 8.17 -4.31 3.97
N TYR A 55 8.77 -3.86 2.86
CA TYR A 55 10.21 -3.96 2.60
C TYR A 55 11.05 -3.19 3.62
N VAL A 56 10.54 -2.07 4.12
CA VAL A 56 11.25 -1.24 5.11
C VAL A 56 11.01 -1.66 6.56
N SER A 57 9.99 -2.49 6.81
CA SER A 57 9.57 -2.88 8.18
C SER A 57 9.82 -4.36 8.48
N HIS A 58 10.25 -5.17 7.51
CA HIS A 58 10.60 -6.57 7.75
C HIS A 58 12.02 -6.70 8.33
N ASP A 59 12.30 -7.84 8.98
CA ASP A 59 13.64 -8.15 9.50
C ASP A 59 14.73 -7.97 8.43
N ALA A 60 15.80 -7.26 8.75
CA ALA A 60 16.83 -6.93 7.78
C ALA A 60 17.64 -8.19 7.43
N LEU A 61 17.66 -8.57 6.15
CA LEU A 61 18.39 -9.75 5.69
C LEU A 61 19.90 -9.51 5.78
N LEU A 62 20.61 -10.28 6.61
CA LEU A 62 22.07 -10.20 6.77
C LEU A 62 22.82 -11.21 5.88
N GLY A 63 22.08 -12.06 5.17
CA GLY A 63 22.61 -13.04 4.21
C GLY A 63 22.71 -14.45 4.79
N GLY A 64 22.34 -15.45 3.99
CA GLY A 64 22.19 -16.85 4.41
C GLY A 64 20.79 -17.17 4.96
N PRO A 65 20.36 -18.45 4.96
CA PRO A 65 19.01 -18.82 5.39
C PRO A 65 18.75 -18.49 6.87
N GLY A 66 17.69 -17.72 7.15
CA GLY A 66 17.28 -17.38 8.52
C GLY A 66 18.20 -16.41 9.26
N ASN A 67 19.24 -15.89 8.61
CA ASN A 67 20.15 -14.91 9.21
C ASN A 67 19.62 -13.50 8.92
N VAL A 68 18.90 -12.98 9.90
CA VAL A 68 18.25 -11.69 9.84
C VAL A 68 18.60 -10.88 11.08
N TRP A 69 18.57 -9.56 10.95
CA TRP A 69 18.51 -8.67 12.09
C TRP A 69 17.04 -8.38 12.37
N SER A 70 16.52 -8.99 13.44
CA SER A 70 15.16 -8.76 13.90
C SER A 70 15.00 -7.38 14.53
N ASP A 71 13.76 -6.92 14.60
CA ASP A 71 13.39 -5.70 15.35
C ASP A 71 14.10 -4.42 14.85
N ILE A 72 14.47 -4.40 13.57
CA ILE A 72 14.82 -3.17 12.85
C ILE A 72 13.63 -2.71 12.03
N ASP A 73 13.32 -1.43 12.16
CA ASP A 73 12.37 -0.75 11.29
C ASP A 73 13.00 0.51 10.68
N PHE A 74 13.04 0.58 9.35
CA PHE A 74 13.62 1.71 8.62
C PHE A 74 12.64 2.88 8.42
N ALA A 75 11.36 2.67 8.71
CA ALA A 75 10.28 3.64 8.53
C ALA A 75 9.51 3.98 9.81
N HIS A 76 9.72 3.27 10.91
CA HIS A 76 9.09 3.51 12.21
C HIS A 76 10.14 3.64 13.32
N GLU A 77 9.67 3.96 14.53
CA GLU A 77 10.46 4.01 15.78
C GLU A 77 11.75 4.87 15.71
N SER A 78 11.79 5.80 14.76
CA SER A 78 12.96 6.60 14.45
C SER A 78 12.56 7.98 13.93
N ALA A 79 13.55 8.87 13.80
CA ALA A 79 13.37 10.17 13.19
C ALA A 79 12.90 10.10 11.72
N ALA A 80 13.03 8.93 11.08
CA ALA A 80 12.58 8.71 9.71
C ALA A 80 11.05 8.57 9.59
N PHE A 81 10.32 8.36 10.69
CA PHE A 81 8.89 8.04 10.66
C PHE A 81 8.05 9.03 9.82
N LEU A 82 8.05 10.30 10.20
CA LEU A 82 7.30 11.33 9.49
C LEU A 82 7.82 11.59 8.06
N PRO A 83 9.14 11.78 7.81
CA PRO A 83 9.61 12.05 6.45
C PRO A 83 9.41 10.87 5.50
N TRP A 84 9.59 9.63 5.96
CA TRP A 84 9.39 8.44 5.13
C TRP A 84 7.93 8.32 4.69
N HIS A 85 6.98 8.43 5.64
CA HIS A 85 5.55 8.34 5.32
C HIS A 85 5.06 9.52 4.48
N ARG A 86 5.65 10.71 4.63
CA ARG A 86 5.36 11.84 3.75
C ARG A 86 5.76 11.56 2.31
N VAL A 87 6.97 11.05 2.07
CA VAL A 87 7.41 10.70 0.71
C VAL A 87 6.60 9.54 0.14
N TYR A 88 6.27 8.55 0.97
CA TYR A 88 5.37 7.45 0.60
C TYR A 88 4.03 7.95 0.06
N LEU A 89 3.34 8.84 0.78
CA LEU A 89 2.06 9.38 0.35
C LEU A 89 2.18 10.27 -0.89
N LEU A 90 3.23 11.11 -0.97
CA LEU A 90 3.48 11.95 -2.14
C LEU A 90 3.72 11.10 -3.40
N PHE A 91 4.48 10.02 -3.27
CA PHE A 91 4.75 9.11 -4.37
C PHE A 91 3.50 8.33 -4.76
N TRP A 92 2.70 7.89 -3.80
CA TRP A 92 1.44 7.20 -4.06
C TRP A 92 0.43 8.07 -4.79
N GLU A 93 0.27 9.32 -4.34
CA GLU A 93 -0.56 10.31 -5.02
C GLU A 93 -0.09 10.56 -6.46
N HIS A 94 1.23 10.70 -6.66
CA HIS A 94 1.80 10.91 -7.98
C HIS A 94 1.53 9.75 -8.94
N GLU A 95 1.71 8.50 -8.50
CA GLU A 95 1.46 7.34 -9.34
C GLU A 95 -0.04 7.17 -9.66
N ILE A 96 -0.95 7.47 -8.72
CA ILE A 96 -2.39 7.47 -9.01
C ILE A 96 -2.75 8.57 -10.03
N ARG A 97 -2.18 9.78 -9.92
CA ARG A 97 -2.38 10.86 -10.91
C ARG A 97 -1.95 10.39 -12.30
N LYS A 98 -0.79 9.75 -12.41
CA LYS A 98 -0.29 9.18 -13.68
C LYS A 98 -1.22 8.10 -14.22
N LEU A 99 -1.63 7.16 -13.39
CA LEU A 99 -2.50 6.05 -13.78
C LEU A 99 -3.87 6.54 -14.30
N THR A 100 -4.42 7.56 -13.65
CA THR A 100 -5.79 8.05 -13.92
C THR A 100 -5.84 9.17 -14.95
N GLY A 101 -4.74 9.89 -15.16
CA GLY A 101 -4.69 11.13 -15.91
C GLY A 101 -5.30 12.34 -15.17
N ASP A 102 -5.79 12.17 -13.93
CA ASP A 102 -6.33 13.26 -13.11
C ASP A 102 -5.21 13.87 -12.25
N PHE A 103 -4.47 14.83 -12.82
CA PHE A 103 -3.40 15.52 -12.10
C PHE A 103 -3.88 16.46 -10.97
N ASN A 104 -5.19 16.69 -10.83
CA ASN A 104 -5.77 17.43 -9.71
C ASN A 104 -6.17 16.50 -8.55
N PHE A 105 -6.05 15.18 -8.70
CA PHE A 105 -6.34 14.23 -7.64
C PHE A 105 -5.45 14.49 -6.42
N THR A 106 -6.04 14.43 -5.23
CA THR A 106 -5.30 14.45 -3.96
C THR A 106 -5.80 13.37 -3.04
N ILE A 107 -4.91 12.79 -2.22
CA ILE A 107 -5.29 11.83 -1.20
C ILE A 107 -5.99 12.57 -0.03
N PRO A 108 -7.25 12.26 0.29
CA PRO A 108 -7.92 12.84 1.45
C PRO A 108 -7.35 12.29 2.76
N TYR A 109 -7.56 13.01 3.85
CA TYR A 109 -7.23 12.53 5.19
C TYR A 109 -8.49 12.16 5.97
N TRP A 110 -8.31 11.32 6.98
CA TRP A 110 -9.33 11.04 7.99
C TRP A 110 -8.90 11.71 9.30
N ASP A 111 -9.73 12.63 9.79
CA ASP A 111 -9.55 13.22 11.12
C ASP A 111 -10.02 12.24 12.21
N TRP A 112 -9.11 11.39 12.68
CA TRP A 112 -9.42 10.33 13.63
C TRP A 112 -9.21 10.74 15.10
N ARG A 113 -8.74 11.96 15.38
CA ARG A 113 -8.23 12.38 16.70
C ARG A 113 -9.21 12.15 17.85
N ASP A 114 -10.50 12.41 17.61
CA ASP A 114 -11.58 12.27 18.58
C ASP A 114 -12.65 11.27 18.12
N ALA A 115 -12.29 10.36 17.19
CA ALA A 115 -13.24 9.40 16.65
C ALA A 115 -13.49 8.25 17.65
N GLU A 116 -14.74 8.09 18.11
CA GLU A 116 -15.17 6.96 18.95
C GLU A 116 -15.40 5.68 18.13
N ASP A 117 -15.74 5.85 16.85
CA ASP A 117 -15.99 4.79 15.87
C ASP A 117 -15.36 5.12 14.51
N CYS A 118 -15.31 4.13 13.63
CA CYS A 118 -14.80 4.33 12.27
C CYS A 118 -15.86 5.00 11.38
N GLN A 119 -15.91 6.33 11.43
CA GLN A 119 -16.84 7.16 10.64
C GLN A 119 -16.69 6.99 9.12
N VAL A 120 -15.53 6.53 8.65
CA VAL A 120 -15.23 6.27 7.23
C VAL A 120 -15.50 4.81 6.81
N CYS A 121 -15.83 3.93 7.75
CA CYS A 121 -16.15 2.52 7.48
C CYS A 121 -17.62 2.38 7.07
N THR A 122 -17.94 2.91 5.89
CA THR A 122 -19.25 2.80 5.23
C THR A 122 -19.06 2.26 3.82
N ASP A 123 -20.10 1.66 3.22
CA ASP A 123 -20.01 1.10 1.86
C ASP A 123 -19.86 2.18 0.77
N GLU A 124 -20.07 3.46 1.11
CA GLU A 124 -19.74 4.60 0.24
C GLU A 124 -18.26 5.00 0.29
N LEU A 125 -17.53 4.58 1.32
CA LEU A 125 -16.13 4.90 1.58
C LEU A 125 -15.35 3.60 1.78
N MET A 126 -14.73 3.39 2.95
CA MET A 126 -13.71 2.36 3.19
C MET A 126 -14.30 0.95 3.44
N GLY A 127 -15.63 0.82 3.35
CA GLY A 127 -16.38 -0.42 3.55
C GLY A 127 -16.93 -0.56 4.96
N ALA A 128 -18.21 -0.90 5.06
CA ALA A 128 -18.85 -1.18 6.33
C ALA A 128 -18.42 -2.55 6.88
N ARG A 129 -18.68 -2.79 8.18
CA ARG A 129 -18.53 -4.12 8.78
C ARG A 129 -19.57 -5.07 8.20
N SER A 130 -19.15 -6.27 7.79
CA SER A 130 -20.09 -7.28 7.29
C SER A 130 -21.04 -7.76 8.38
N SER A 131 -22.35 -7.81 8.06
CA SER A 131 -23.38 -8.37 8.93
C SER A 131 -23.30 -9.90 9.03
N LEU A 132 -22.66 -10.56 8.07
CA LEU A 132 -22.48 -12.02 8.02
C LEU A 132 -21.24 -12.47 8.80
N ASN A 133 -20.17 -11.67 8.77
CA ASN A 133 -18.95 -11.95 9.51
C ASN A 133 -18.33 -10.64 10.03
N PRO A 134 -18.31 -10.41 11.35
CA PRO A 134 -17.80 -9.18 11.94
C PRO A 134 -16.29 -8.92 11.72
N ASN A 135 -15.53 -9.91 11.23
CA ASN A 135 -14.11 -9.78 10.90
C ASN A 135 -13.85 -9.46 9.41
N LEU A 136 -14.91 -9.30 8.60
CA LEU A 136 -14.82 -8.99 7.18
C LEU A 136 -15.46 -7.64 6.84
N ILE A 137 -15.02 -7.07 5.74
CA ILE A 137 -15.67 -5.93 5.10
C ILE A 137 -16.98 -6.39 4.44
N SER A 138 -18.00 -5.55 4.49
CA SER A 138 -19.30 -5.72 3.82
C SER A 138 -19.11 -6.08 2.34
N PRO A 139 -19.78 -7.12 1.83
CA PRO A 139 -19.74 -7.49 0.41
C PRO A 139 -20.19 -6.39 -0.56
N SER A 140 -20.83 -5.33 -0.06
CA SER A 140 -21.24 -4.17 -0.86
C SER A 140 -20.10 -3.17 -1.12
N SER A 141 -18.98 -3.28 -0.42
CA SER A 141 -17.79 -2.47 -0.67
C SER A 141 -16.83 -3.17 -1.63
N VAL A 142 -16.21 -2.41 -2.55
CA VAL A 142 -15.18 -2.96 -3.46
C VAL A 142 -14.00 -3.57 -2.70
N PHE A 143 -13.71 -3.08 -1.51
CA PHE A 143 -12.58 -3.54 -0.69
C PHE A 143 -12.78 -4.95 -0.13
N SER A 144 -14.00 -5.47 -0.07
CA SER A 144 -14.23 -6.87 0.36
C SER A 144 -13.64 -7.90 -0.62
N SER A 145 -13.35 -7.48 -1.85
CA SER A 145 -12.77 -8.33 -2.90
C SER A 145 -11.25 -8.33 -2.90
N TRP A 146 -10.60 -7.43 -2.16
CA TRP A 146 -9.14 -7.30 -2.16
C TRP A 146 -8.47 -8.52 -1.51
N LYS A 147 -7.28 -8.84 -2.02
CA LYS A 147 -6.42 -9.95 -1.63
C LYS A 147 -4.98 -9.50 -1.52
#